data_AF-A0A1A3B6E8-F1
#
_entry.id   AF-A0A1A3B6E8-F1
#
_cell.length_a   1.000
_cell.length_b   1.000
_cell.length_c   1.000
_cell.angle_alpha   90.00
_cell.angle_beta   90.00
_cell.angle_gamma   90.00
#
_symmetry.space_group_name_H-M   'P 1'
#
loop_
_entity.id
_entity.type
_entity.pdbx_description
1 polymer ?
#
loop_
_entity_poly.entity_id
_entity_poly.type
_entity_poly.pdbx_seq_one_letter_code
_entity_poly.pdbx_strand_id
1 'polypeptide(L)'
;MVGGCATSVAGRAVRAPGQPGVPANAHLSISARELLLADGDSTPFGSATATPVGDNYFTSARPPECAAALLFKGSPLLPPGSAEHAESAYRFGGPALYAESVDVYDKAMKAHDVVSKGFAAIAKCHGDAVGVSPTGVYPPMRLSFFGTTDDGVLVWTMTHPKWTCDYGLAVLLRVALMLSACDSKPGFPMKDWASKRRAQIDRRTA
;
A
#
# COMPACT_ATOMS: atom_id res chain seq x y z
N MET A 1 -51.85 -27.11 -30.25
CA MET A 1 -51.52 -28.32 -29.46
C MET A 1 -50.28 -28.93 -30.07
N VAL A 2 -49.19 -28.99 -29.31
CA VAL A 2 -48.14 -30.03 -29.21
C VAL A 2 -46.90 -29.32 -28.62
N GLY A 3 -46.59 -29.67 -27.37
CA GLY A 3 -45.40 -29.22 -26.66
C GLY A 3 -44.20 -30.11 -26.92
N GLY A 4 -43.01 -29.59 -26.60
CA GLY A 4 -41.78 -30.35 -26.54
C GLY A 4 -40.91 -29.82 -25.40
N CYS A 5 -41.02 -30.43 -24.23
CA CYS A 5 -40.11 -30.21 -23.11
C CYS A 5 -38.74 -30.81 -23.46
N ALA A 6 -37.69 -29.99 -23.46
CA ALA A 6 -36.32 -30.49 -23.44
C ALA A 6 -35.84 -30.53 -21.99
N THR A 7 -35.79 -31.71 -21.39
CA THR A 7 -35.12 -31.94 -20.12
C THR A 7 -33.61 -32.02 -20.38
N SER A 8 -32.87 -30.98 -20.00
CA SER A 8 -31.41 -31.02 -19.99
C SER A 8 -30.93 -31.88 -18.83
N VAL A 9 -30.34 -33.03 -19.12
CA VAL A 9 -29.64 -33.84 -18.13
C VAL A 9 -28.29 -33.19 -17.84
N ALA A 10 -27.98 -32.97 -16.56
CA ALA A 10 -26.66 -32.49 -16.14
C ALA A 10 -25.62 -33.61 -16.33
N GLY A 11 -24.96 -33.59 -17.49
CA GLY A 11 -23.76 -34.40 -17.73
C GLY A 11 -22.60 -33.85 -16.92
N ARG A 12 -22.15 -34.60 -15.91
CA ARG A 12 -20.89 -34.32 -15.21
C ARG A 12 -19.76 -34.54 -16.21
N ALA A 13 -18.98 -33.50 -16.52
CA ALA A 13 -17.83 -33.62 -17.41
C ALA A 13 -16.81 -34.59 -16.81
N VAL A 14 -16.67 -35.77 -17.41
CA VAL A 14 -15.60 -36.73 -17.08
C VAL A 14 -14.38 -36.35 -17.91
N ARG A 15 -13.27 -36.03 -17.24
CA ARG A 15 -11.98 -35.73 -17.88
C ARG A 15 -11.44 -36.97 -18.60
N ALA A 16 -10.85 -36.75 -19.77
CA ALA A 16 -10.10 -37.77 -20.49
C ALA A 16 -8.85 -38.19 -19.70
N PRO A 17 -8.48 -39.49 -19.66
CA PRO A 17 -7.24 -39.93 -19.05
C PRO A 17 -6.05 -39.51 -19.91
N GLY A 18 -5.13 -38.70 -19.36
CA GLY A 18 -3.88 -38.34 -20.04
C GLY A 18 -3.45 -36.87 -19.93
N GLN A 19 -4.24 -35.99 -19.32
CA GLN A 19 -3.77 -34.63 -19.03
C GLN A 19 -2.87 -34.63 -17.79
N PRO A 20 -1.64 -34.05 -17.86
CA PRO A 20 -0.84 -33.81 -16.67
C PRO A 20 -1.69 -33.00 -15.68
N GLY A 21 -1.85 -33.53 -14.46
CA GLY A 21 -2.54 -32.80 -13.41
C GLY A 21 -1.87 -31.44 -13.26
N VAL A 22 -2.65 -30.37 -13.40
CA VAL A 22 -2.22 -29.04 -12.96
C VAL A 22 -1.70 -29.22 -11.53
N PRO A 23 -0.44 -28.88 -11.23
CA PRO A 23 0.09 -29.08 -9.89
C PRO A 23 -0.83 -28.37 -8.90
N ALA A 24 -1.18 -29.06 -7.81
CA ALA A 24 -2.02 -28.55 -6.72
C ALA A 24 -1.37 -27.39 -5.93
N ASN A 25 -0.34 -26.75 -6.50
CA ASN A 25 0.33 -25.55 -6.02
C ASN A 25 0.07 -24.38 -6.99
N ALA A 26 -1.16 -24.22 -7.45
CA ALA A 26 -1.61 -22.90 -7.86
C ALA A 26 -1.66 -22.06 -6.57
N HIS A 27 -0.50 -21.51 -6.16
CA HIS A 27 -0.51 -20.36 -5.28
C HIS A 27 -1.47 -19.37 -5.94
N LEU A 28 -2.58 -19.08 -5.27
CA LEU A 28 -3.47 -17.99 -5.66
C LEU A 28 -2.59 -16.76 -5.82
N SER A 29 -2.25 -16.42 -7.06
CA SER A 29 -1.50 -15.22 -7.38
C SER A 29 -2.50 -14.08 -7.21
N ILE A 30 -2.66 -13.64 -5.97
CA ILE A 30 -3.51 -12.49 -5.66
C ILE A 30 -2.83 -11.27 -6.27
N SER A 31 -3.58 -10.54 -7.08
CA SER A 31 -3.04 -9.36 -7.74
C SER A 31 -2.79 -8.26 -6.71
N ALA A 32 -1.74 -7.46 -6.90
CA ALA A 32 -1.46 -6.29 -6.06
C ALA A 32 -2.65 -5.33 -6.04
N ARG A 33 -3.39 -5.24 -7.16
CA ARG A 33 -4.58 -4.41 -7.29
C ARG A 33 -5.74 -4.86 -6.39
N GLU A 34 -5.95 -6.16 -6.20
CA GLU A 34 -6.99 -6.70 -5.31
C GLU A 34 -6.67 -6.49 -3.81
N LEU A 35 -5.41 -6.18 -3.49
CA LEU A 35 -4.97 -5.89 -2.13
C LEU A 35 -5.17 -4.43 -1.71
N LEU A 36 -5.36 -3.53 -2.68
CA LEU A 36 -5.76 -2.14 -2.44
C LEU A 36 -7.17 -2.07 -1.82
N LEU A 37 -7.53 -0.90 -1.30
CA LEU A 37 -8.90 -0.63 -0.85
C LEU A 37 -9.84 -0.62 -2.05
N ALA A 38 -11.05 -1.13 -1.84
CA ALA A 38 -12.15 -1.01 -2.79
C ALA A 38 -12.93 0.30 -2.56
N ASP A 39 -13.68 0.72 -3.57
CA ASP A 39 -14.62 1.84 -3.42
C ASP A 39 -15.64 1.54 -2.31
N GLY A 40 -15.85 2.50 -1.43
CA GLY A 40 -16.72 2.38 -0.27
C GLY A 40 -16.05 1.83 1.00
N ASP A 41 -14.83 1.29 0.92
CA ASP A 41 -14.11 0.81 2.09
C ASP A 41 -13.92 1.93 3.12
N SER A 42 -14.15 1.61 4.39
CA SER A 42 -14.08 2.58 5.48
C SER A 42 -12.64 2.83 5.94
N THR A 43 -12.20 4.08 5.89
CA THR A 43 -10.92 4.58 6.38
C THR A 43 -11.11 5.60 7.51
N PRO A 44 -10.05 6.00 8.24
CA PRO A 44 -10.14 7.08 9.21
C PRO A 44 -10.56 8.44 8.62
N PHE A 45 -10.37 8.68 7.32
CA PHE A 45 -10.86 9.87 6.62
C PHE A 45 -12.30 9.72 6.08
N GLY A 46 -12.91 8.54 6.22
CA GLY A 46 -14.23 8.21 5.69
C GLY A 46 -14.18 7.12 4.62
N SER A 47 -15.28 6.98 3.89
CA SER A 47 -15.38 6.00 2.79
C SER A 47 -14.46 6.39 1.63
N ALA A 48 -13.62 5.45 1.21
CA ALA A 48 -12.67 5.64 0.13
C ALA A 48 -13.35 5.65 -1.24
N THR A 49 -12.87 6.50 -2.14
CA THR A 49 -13.16 6.41 -3.58
C THR A 49 -11.83 6.45 -4.32
N ALA A 50 -11.50 5.36 -5.01
CA ALA A 50 -10.23 5.18 -5.69
C ALA A 50 -10.06 6.18 -6.84
N THR A 51 -8.85 6.69 -6.96
CA THR A 51 -8.41 7.60 -8.02
C THR A 51 -6.95 7.33 -8.36
N PRO A 52 -6.49 7.67 -9.57
CA PRO A 52 -5.08 7.58 -9.91
C PRO A 52 -4.21 8.44 -8.97
N VAL A 53 -3.01 7.95 -8.65
CA VAL A 53 -1.99 8.74 -7.94
C VAL A 53 -1.58 9.91 -8.83
N GLY A 54 -1.85 11.12 -8.35
CA GLY A 54 -1.64 12.35 -9.13
C GLY A 54 -0.22 12.91 -9.05
N ASP A 55 0.00 13.98 -9.80
CA ASP A 55 1.26 14.74 -9.83
C ASP A 55 1.48 15.63 -8.59
N ASN A 56 0.60 15.54 -7.60
CA ASN A 56 0.70 16.21 -6.31
C ASN A 56 1.53 15.43 -5.27
N TYR A 57 1.95 14.20 -5.58
CA TYR A 57 2.85 13.41 -4.72
C TYR A 57 4.32 13.75 -5.01
N PHE A 58 5.15 13.73 -3.97
CA PHE A 58 6.58 13.97 -4.12
C PHE A 58 7.25 12.83 -4.88
N THR A 59 8.12 13.20 -5.83
CA THR A 59 8.95 12.30 -6.64
C THR A 59 10.43 12.44 -6.30
N SER A 60 10.83 13.49 -5.58
CA SER A 60 12.18 13.62 -5.00
C SER A 60 12.16 14.49 -3.75
N ALA A 61 13.28 14.46 -3.00
CA ALA A 61 13.44 15.19 -1.74
C ALA A 61 14.78 15.92 -1.71
N ARG A 62 14.82 17.03 -0.97
CA ARG A 62 16.04 17.78 -0.67
C ARG A 62 16.14 18.01 0.85
N PRO A 63 17.19 17.55 1.52
CA PRO A 63 18.33 16.81 0.96
C PRO A 63 17.94 15.36 0.57
N PRO A 64 18.68 14.69 -0.33
CA PRO A 64 18.29 13.39 -0.90
C PRO A 64 18.17 12.27 0.14
N GLU A 65 18.89 12.34 1.25
CA GLU A 65 18.76 11.39 2.38
C GLU A 65 17.37 11.41 3.02
N CYS A 66 16.59 12.47 2.84
CA CYS A 66 15.20 12.55 3.29
C CYS A 66 14.19 11.87 2.34
N ALA A 67 14.64 11.29 1.23
CA ALA A 67 13.76 10.64 0.26
C ALA A 67 12.89 9.55 0.90
N ALA A 68 13.47 8.70 1.76
CA ALA A 68 12.73 7.66 2.47
C ALA A 68 11.61 8.21 3.37
N ALA A 69 11.79 9.41 3.94
CA ALA A 69 10.82 10.01 4.83
C ALA A 69 9.69 10.76 4.09
N LEU A 70 9.93 11.25 2.87
CA LEU A 70 8.97 12.09 2.13
C LEU A 70 8.25 11.37 0.98
N LEU A 71 8.91 10.43 0.30
CA LEU A 71 8.37 9.86 -0.93
C LEU A 71 7.41 8.72 -0.62
N PHE A 72 6.19 8.87 -1.12
CA PHE A 72 5.27 7.77 -1.37
C PHE A 72 5.53 7.16 -2.76
N LYS A 73 5.43 7.98 -3.81
CA LYS A 73 5.67 7.56 -5.19
C LYS A 73 7.15 7.27 -5.40
N GLY A 74 7.46 6.04 -5.82
CA GLY A 74 8.85 5.62 -6.00
C GLY A 74 9.67 5.60 -4.70
N SER A 75 9.00 5.36 -3.56
CA SER A 75 9.69 5.32 -2.27
C SER A 75 10.83 4.30 -2.25
N PRO A 76 12.00 4.63 -1.69
CA PRO A 76 13.10 3.67 -1.53
C PRO A 76 12.84 2.67 -0.39
N LEU A 77 11.69 2.75 0.29
CA LEU A 77 11.33 1.87 1.40
C LEU A 77 10.74 0.53 0.97
N LEU A 78 10.12 0.47 -0.22
CA LEU A 78 9.63 -0.77 -0.79
C LEU A 78 10.82 -1.58 -1.33
N PRO A 79 10.96 -2.87 -0.95
CA PRO A 79 12.02 -3.70 -1.50
C PRO A 79 12.01 -3.75 -3.04
N PRO A 80 13.17 -3.76 -3.71
CA PRO A 80 13.19 -3.87 -5.16
C PRO A 80 12.80 -5.28 -5.63
N GLY A 81 12.35 -5.39 -6.89
CA GLY A 81 12.09 -6.67 -7.55
C GLY A 81 10.74 -7.29 -7.20
N SER A 82 9.72 -6.46 -6.98
CA SER A 82 8.34 -6.92 -6.94
C SER A 82 7.94 -7.56 -8.27
N ALA A 83 7.16 -8.65 -8.19
CA ALA A 83 6.58 -9.33 -9.34
C ALA A 83 5.36 -8.57 -9.86
N GLU A 84 4.62 -7.93 -8.95
CA GLU A 84 3.51 -7.05 -9.26
C GLU A 84 3.50 -5.83 -8.35
N HIS A 85 3.08 -4.70 -8.90
CA HIS A 85 2.94 -3.44 -8.20
C HIS A 85 1.61 -2.79 -8.58
N ALA A 86 0.92 -2.23 -7.59
CA ALA A 86 -0.27 -1.41 -7.81
C ALA A 86 -0.32 -0.26 -6.80
N GLU A 87 -0.71 0.92 -7.27
CA GLU A 87 -0.95 2.08 -6.42
C GLU A 87 -2.31 2.72 -6.70
N SER A 88 -2.89 3.33 -5.67
CA SER A 88 -4.10 4.14 -5.79
C SER A 88 -4.07 5.28 -4.79
N ALA A 89 -4.51 6.45 -5.21
CA ALA A 89 -4.92 7.52 -4.31
C ALA A 89 -6.42 7.40 -4.03
N TYR A 90 -6.89 8.09 -3.00
CA TYR A 90 -8.29 8.05 -2.60
C TYR A 90 -8.79 9.44 -2.27
N ARG A 91 -9.99 9.74 -2.76
CA ARG A 91 -10.71 10.96 -2.44
C ARG A 91 -11.69 10.72 -1.31
N PHE A 92 -11.88 11.76 -0.53
CA PHE A 92 -12.87 11.84 0.55
C PHE A 92 -13.65 13.16 0.39
N GLY A 93 -14.68 13.37 1.22
CA GLY A 93 -15.46 14.61 1.22
C GLY A 93 -14.70 15.88 1.65
N GLY A 94 -13.37 15.85 1.73
CA GLY A 94 -12.51 16.92 2.22
C GLY A 94 -11.15 16.97 1.50
N PRO A 95 -10.24 17.88 1.92
CA PRO A 95 -8.97 18.12 1.25
C PRO A 95 -7.89 17.08 1.56
N ALA A 96 -8.16 16.12 2.45
CA ALA A 96 -7.21 15.10 2.85
C ALA A 96 -6.76 14.27 1.64
N LEU A 97 -5.46 13.99 1.58
CA LEU A 97 -4.85 13.12 0.59
C LEU A 97 -4.54 11.79 1.25
N TYR A 98 -4.94 10.69 0.61
CA TYR A 98 -4.55 9.35 1.04
C TYR A 98 -4.15 8.52 -0.17
N ALA A 99 -3.09 7.74 -0.05
CA ALA A 99 -2.70 6.76 -1.06
C ALA A 99 -2.13 5.48 -0.45
N GLU A 100 -2.30 4.39 -1.19
CA GLU A 100 -1.74 3.08 -0.93
C GLU A 100 -0.91 2.63 -2.12
N SER A 101 0.25 2.05 -1.86
CA SER A 101 1.09 1.34 -2.83
C SER A 101 1.32 -0.07 -2.31
N VAL A 102 1.05 -1.06 -3.13
CA VAL A 102 1.21 -2.48 -2.81
C VAL A 102 2.16 -3.12 -3.80
N ASP A 103 3.15 -3.81 -3.24
CA ASP A 103 4.11 -4.62 -3.98
C ASP A 103 3.99 -6.08 -3.55
N VAL A 104 3.86 -6.98 -4.53
CA VAL A 104 3.79 -8.44 -4.33
C VAL A 104 5.07 -9.08 -4.85
N TYR A 105 5.60 -10.05 -4.11
CA TYR A 105 6.90 -10.66 -4.36
C TYR A 105 6.79 -12.18 -4.51
N ASP A 106 7.50 -12.74 -5.49
CA ASP A 106 7.59 -14.19 -5.67
C ASP A 106 8.32 -14.88 -4.50
N LYS A 107 9.28 -14.16 -3.89
CA LYS A 107 10.11 -14.66 -2.79
C LYS A 107 9.62 -14.10 -1.47
N ALA A 108 9.70 -14.95 -0.45
CA ALA A 108 9.45 -14.54 0.92
C ALA A 108 10.46 -13.47 1.36
N MET A 109 9.94 -12.37 1.87
CA MET A 109 10.67 -11.30 2.53
C MET A 109 10.72 -11.55 4.04
N LYS A 110 11.80 -11.09 4.67
CA LYS A 110 11.89 -11.01 6.13
C LYS A 110 11.35 -9.65 6.57
N ALA A 111 10.12 -9.61 7.06
CA ALA A 111 9.45 -8.36 7.45
C ALA A 111 10.30 -7.49 8.39
N HIS A 112 10.94 -8.11 9.40
CA HIS A 112 11.84 -7.44 10.32
C HIS A 112 13.02 -6.75 9.62
N ASP A 113 13.63 -7.39 8.60
CA ASP A 113 14.77 -6.82 7.87
C ASP A 113 14.33 -5.62 7.02
N VAL A 114 13.13 -5.68 6.42
CA VAL A 114 12.58 -4.57 5.64
C VAL A 114 12.27 -3.38 6.56
N VAL A 115 11.59 -3.63 7.68
CA VAL A 115 11.23 -2.60 8.67
C VAL A 115 12.46 -1.96 9.29
N SER A 116 13.45 -2.74 9.73
CA SER A 116 14.69 -2.21 10.34
C SER A 116 15.52 -1.38 9.35
N LYS A 117 15.64 -1.82 8.09
CA LYS A 117 16.28 -1.02 7.03
C LYS A 117 15.52 0.27 6.75
N GLY A 118 14.18 0.20 6.69
CA GLY A 118 13.33 1.37 6.48
C GLY A 118 13.46 2.38 7.62
N PHE A 119 13.44 1.91 8.87
CA PHE A 119 13.66 2.73 10.06
C PHE A 119 15.01 3.45 9.98
N ALA A 120 16.09 2.72 9.67
CA ALA A 120 17.43 3.29 9.51
C ALA A 120 17.51 4.30 8.35
N ALA A 121 16.74 4.12 7.28
CA ALA A 121 16.69 5.06 6.16
C ALA A 121 15.97 6.36 6.53
N ILE A 122 14.80 6.26 7.20
CA ILE A 122 14.04 7.43 7.67
C ILE A 122 14.84 8.21 8.71
N ALA A 123 15.51 7.51 9.63
CA ALA A 123 16.29 8.13 10.70
C ALA A 123 17.42 9.04 10.19
N LYS A 124 17.87 8.90 8.94
CA LYS A 124 18.87 9.79 8.31
C LYS A 124 18.30 11.16 7.94
N CYS A 125 16.98 11.31 7.88
CA CYS A 125 16.36 12.57 7.57
C CYS A 125 16.39 13.49 8.79
N HIS A 126 17.42 14.33 8.85
CA HIS A 126 17.60 15.30 9.93
C HIS A 126 17.26 16.72 9.44
N GLY A 127 16.50 17.45 10.26
CA GLY A 127 16.18 18.85 9.99
C GLY A 127 15.09 19.04 8.94
N ASP A 128 15.25 20.07 8.12
CA ASP A 128 14.28 20.52 7.12
C ASP A 128 14.41 19.73 5.82
N ALA A 129 13.29 19.18 5.37
CA ALA A 129 13.18 18.36 4.17
C ALA A 129 12.16 18.96 3.20
N VAL A 130 12.58 19.17 1.97
CA VAL A 130 11.78 19.78 0.90
C VAL A 130 11.35 18.71 -0.08
N GLY A 131 10.05 18.46 -0.16
CA GLY A 131 9.45 17.60 -1.18
C GLY A 131 9.38 18.30 -2.54
N VAL A 132 9.63 17.56 -3.62
CA VAL A 132 9.50 18.03 -4.99
C VAL A 132 8.54 17.11 -5.72
N SER A 133 7.49 17.67 -6.29
CA SER A 133 6.52 17.01 -7.16
C SER A 133 6.59 17.60 -8.57
N PRO A 134 5.99 16.95 -9.58
CA PRO A 134 5.87 17.55 -10.92
C PRO A 134 5.14 18.90 -10.92
N THR A 135 4.24 19.13 -9.95
CA THR A 135 3.52 20.41 -9.78
C THR A 135 4.32 21.50 -9.07
N GLY A 136 5.51 21.18 -8.51
CA GLY A 136 6.40 22.16 -7.92
C GLY A 136 7.11 21.70 -6.66
N VAL A 137 7.64 22.68 -5.91
CA VAL A 137 8.38 22.45 -4.68
C VAL A 137 7.48 22.75 -3.49
N TYR A 138 7.44 21.85 -2.52
CA TYR A 138 6.72 22.06 -1.27
C TYR A 138 7.59 22.79 -0.23
N PRO A 139 7.02 23.64 0.64
CA PRO A 139 7.75 24.20 1.77
C PRO A 139 8.41 23.13 2.65
N PRO A 140 9.48 23.47 3.40
CA PRO A 140 10.16 22.50 4.24
C PRO A 140 9.24 21.81 5.26
N MET A 141 9.39 20.50 5.39
CA MET A 141 8.76 19.65 6.39
C MET A 141 9.82 19.05 7.30
N ARG A 142 9.44 18.68 8.53
CA ARG A 142 10.32 18.05 9.50
C ARG A 142 9.81 16.68 9.91
N LEU A 143 10.71 15.72 10.02
CA LEU A 143 10.43 14.44 10.66
C LEU A 143 10.19 14.69 12.16
N SER A 144 8.94 14.56 12.60
CA SER A 144 8.54 14.82 13.99
C SER A 144 8.37 13.54 14.80
N PHE A 145 8.10 12.42 14.14
CA PHE A 145 7.91 11.13 14.77
C PHE A 145 8.28 10.01 13.80
N PHE A 146 8.86 8.94 14.31
CA PHE A 146 9.02 7.67 13.60
C PHE A 146 9.19 6.54 14.60
N GLY A 147 8.70 5.36 14.26
CA GLY A 147 8.72 4.21 15.15
C GLY A 147 8.20 2.94 14.50
N THR A 148 8.43 1.82 15.16
CA THR A 148 7.93 0.51 14.72
C THR A 148 6.88 -0.03 15.68
N THR A 149 6.07 -0.95 15.19
CA THR A 149 5.13 -1.76 15.99
C THR A 149 5.61 -3.21 16.07
N ASP A 150 5.09 -3.95 17.03
CA ASP A 150 5.45 -5.36 17.23
C ASP A 150 5.03 -6.26 16.06
N ASP A 151 4.02 -5.85 15.30
CA ASP A 151 3.50 -6.61 14.17
C ASP A 151 4.25 -6.34 12.84
N GLY A 152 5.38 -5.64 12.87
CA GLY A 152 6.18 -5.41 11.65
C GLY A 152 5.64 -4.29 10.78
N VAL A 153 5.12 -3.24 11.42
CA VAL A 153 4.78 -1.97 10.77
C VAL A 153 5.79 -0.91 11.19
N LEU A 154 6.21 -0.08 10.24
CA LEU A 154 6.97 1.14 10.44
C LEU A 154 6.07 2.33 10.15
N VAL A 155 6.01 3.31 11.05
CA VAL A 155 5.21 4.53 10.87
C VAL A 155 6.04 5.76 11.17
N TRP A 156 5.76 6.86 10.48
CA TRP A 156 6.43 8.13 10.69
C TRP A 156 5.56 9.31 10.26
N THR A 157 5.92 10.50 10.74
CA THR A 157 5.18 11.73 10.50
C THR A 157 6.13 12.84 10.05
N MET A 158 5.80 13.44 8.90
CA MET A 158 6.42 14.67 8.39
C MET A 158 5.47 15.84 8.65
N THR A 159 5.95 16.87 9.33
CA THR A 159 5.13 18.03 9.72
C THR A 159 5.61 19.32 9.08
N HIS A 160 4.65 20.11 8.63
CA HIS A 160 4.78 21.53 8.29
C HIS A 160 3.63 22.27 8.99
N PRO A 161 3.76 23.55 9.37
CA PRO A 161 2.74 24.24 10.18
C PRO A 161 1.31 24.23 9.63
N LYS A 162 1.12 24.01 8.33
CA LYS A 162 -0.20 23.97 7.67
C LYS A 162 -0.57 22.59 7.12
N TRP A 163 0.30 21.61 7.25
CA TRP A 163 0.14 20.32 6.57
C TRP A 163 0.99 19.25 7.23
N THR A 164 0.36 18.14 7.57
CA THR A 164 1.03 16.99 8.18
C THR A 164 0.78 15.79 7.29
N CYS A 165 1.84 15.02 7.04
CA CYS A 165 1.77 13.75 6.35
C CYS A 165 2.20 12.64 7.31
N ASP A 166 1.27 11.75 7.63
CA ASP A 166 1.51 10.50 8.34
C ASP A 166 1.72 9.38 7.31
N TYR A 167 2.71 8.54 7.53
CA TYR A 167 3.10 7.47 6.61
C TYR A 167 3.21 6.14 7.35
N GLY A 168 2.99 5.06 6.61
CA GLY A 168 3.11 3.70 7.11
C GLY A 168 3.75 2.77 6.09
N LEU A 169 4.52 1.81 6.57
CA LEU A 169 5.03 0.67 5.83
C LEU A 169 4.66 -0.58 6.59
N ALA A 170 3.79 -1.41 6.01
CA ALA A 170 3.36 -2.68 6.55
C ALA A 170 3.91 -3.82 5.69
N VAL A 171 4.60 -4.78 6.33
CA VAL A 171 5.27 -5.87 5.60
C VAL A 171 4.73 -7.23 6.03
N LEU A 172 4.40 -8.05 5.04
CA LEU A 172 4.01 -9.46 5.15
C LEU A 172 5.03 -10.33 4.41
N LEU A 173 4.84 -11.64 4.44
CA LEU A 173 5.81 -12.58 3.88
C LEU A 173 6.09 -12.32 2.39
N ARG A 174 5.09 -11.92 1.60
CA ARG A 174 5.23 -11.70 0.14
C ARG A 174 4.60 -10.40 -0.33
N VAL A 175 4.23 -9.51 0.60
CA VAL A 175 3.57 -8.25 0.30
C VAL A 175 4.20 -7.14 1.12
N ALA A 176 4.44 -5.99 0.49
CA ALA A 176 4.76 -4.74 1.17
C ALA A 176 3.71 -3.69 0.81
N LEU A 177 3.12 -3.08 1.82
CA LEU A 177 2.14 -2.01 1.69
C LEU A 177 2.75 -0.72 2.21
N MET A 178 2.77 0.31 1.38
CA MET A 178 3.11 1.67 1.77
C MET A 178 1.87 2.57 1.78
N LEU A 179 1.77 3.40 2.80
CA LEU A 179 0.65 4.27 3.09
C LEU A 179 1.13 5.71 3.21
N SER A 180 0.36 6.64 2.66
CA SER A 180 0.54 8.07 2.88
C SER A 180 -0.82 8.70 3.17
N ALA A 181 -0.91 9.45 4.26
CA ALA A 181 -2.10 10.19 4.68
C ALA A 181 -1.68 11.61 5.03
N CYS A 182 -2.12 12.59 4.25
CA CYS A 182 -1.80 13.99 4.51
C CYS A 182 -3.05 14.84 4.68
N ASP A 183 -3.04 15.73 5.68
CA ASP A 183 -4.10 16.69 5.91
C ASP A 183 -3.54 17.95 6.59
N SER A 184 -4.28 19.04 6.46
CA SER A 184 -4.14 20.27 7.22
C SER A 184 -4.39 20.09 8.71
N LYS A 185 -5.25 19.13 9.08
CA LYS A 185 -5.48 18.73 10.47
C LYS A 185 -4.58 17.53 10.80
N PRO A 186 -3.60 17.65 11.71
CA PRO A 186 -2.78 16.52 12.10
C PRO A 186 -3.60 15.46 12.86
N GLY A 187 -3.09 14.23 12.90
CA GLY A 187 -3.60 13.17 13.76
C GLY A 187 -4.28 12.02 13.04
N PHE A 188 -3.87 11.71 11.79
CA PHE A 188 -4.29 10.45 11.18
C PHE A 188 -3.72 9.29 12.03
N PRO A 189 -4.52 8.29 12.45
CA PRO A 189 -4.08 7.25 13.38
C PRO A 189 -3.27 6.17 12.63
N MET A 190 -2.12 6.57 12.04
CA MET A 190 -1.38 5.74 11.10
C MET A 190 -0.86 4.45 11.70
N LYS A 191 -0.47 4.46 12.98
CA LYS A 191 -0.04 3.26 13.71
C LYS A 191 -1.13 2.17 13.67
N ASP A 192 -2.31 2.49 14.19
CA ASP A 192 -3.41 1.53 14.28
C ASP A 192 -3.97 1.17 12.90
N TRP A 193 -4.01 2.16 12.00
CA TRP A 193 -4.51 1.96 10.65
C TRP A 193 -3.61 1.06 9.81
N ALA A 194 -2.29 1.26 9.85
CA ALA A 194 -1.34 0.45 9.11
C ALA A 194 -1.34 -1.01 9.61
N SER A 195 -1.42 -1.24 10.93
CA SER A 195 -1.62 -2.60 11.49
C SER A 195 -2.95 -3.22 11.05
N LYS A 196 -4.05 -2.44 11.03
CA LYS A 196 -5.35 -2.92 10.52
C LYS A 196 -5.27 -3.30 9.03
N ARG A 197 -4.67 -2.46 8.19
CA ARG A 197 -4.48 -2.75 6.75
C ARG A 197 -3.61 -3.96 6.54
N ARG A 198 -2.51 -4.09 7.29
CA ARG A 198 -1.66 -5.29 7.29
C ARG A 198 -2.47 -6.55 7.55
N ALA A 199 -3.28 -6.57 8.62
CA ALA A 199 -4.12 -7.72 8.96
C ALA A 199 -5.21 -8.02 7.91
N GLN A 200 -5.75 -6.99 7.25
CA GLN A 200 -6.71 -7.18 6.15
C GLN A 200 -6.06 -7.84 4.93
N ILE A 201 -4.84 -7.43 4.56
CA ILE A 201 -4.09 -8.05 3.46
C ILE A 201 -3.70 -9.47 3.84
N ASP A 202 -3.20 -9.69 5.06
CA ASP A 202 -2.80 -11.02 5.54
C ASP A 202 -3.94 -12.03 5.39
N ARG A 203 -5.17 -11.66 5.80
CA ARG A 203 -6.36 -12.51 5.64
C ARG A 203 -6.73 -12.80 4.18
N ARG A 204 -6.38 -11.91 3.24
CA ARG A 204 -6.62 -12.13 1.82
C ARG A 204 -5.56 -13.06 1.22
N THR A 205 -4.33 -13.04 1.75
CA THR A 205 -3.18 -13.79 1.24
C THR A 205 -2.85 -15.09 2.00
N ALA A 206 -3.52 -15.35 3.12
CA ALA A 206 -3.35 -16.54 3.94
C ALA A 206 -3.99 -17.79 3.34
#